data_AF-A0A7S3MJV4-F1
#
_entry.id   AF-A0A7S3MJV4-F1
#
_cell.length_a   1.000
_cell.length_b   1.000
_cell.length_c   1.000
_cell.angle_alpha   90.00
_cell.angle_beta   90.00
_cell.angle_gamma   90.00
#
_symmetry.space_group_name_H-M   'P 1'
#
loop_
_entity.id
_entity.type
_entity.pdbx_description
1 polymer ?
#
loop_
_entity_poly.entity_id
_entity_poly.type
_entity_poly.pdbx_seq_one_letter_code
_entity_poly.pdbx_strand_id
1 'polypeptide(L)'
;PPAPEDVAVIMYTSGTTGMPKGVVISHSNIVHAVVGCKDCLLTYLPDGKMAGHVFQAYLPLAHIMEMVLEIACLSHGVICGYGNPHTLTPAGVKLKTGTCQGDAATLRPTLMVFAPAILDKVQVALNAKISASSPIVQTLFKWGLAAGESNFAKGIVGAPWYYNKIVFKKVQALLGGR
;
A
#
# COMPACT_ATOMS: atom_id res chain seq x y z
N PRO A 1 -32.23 -11.36 -8.60
CA PRO A 1 -30.77 -11.07 -8.48
C PRO A 1 -30.44 -9.86 -9.37
N PRO A 2 -29.40 -9.07 -9.06
CA PRO A 2 -29.01 -7.93 -9.91
C PRO A 2 -28.42 -8.42 -11.24
N ALA A 3 -28.71 -7.69 -12.33
CA ALA A 3 -28.09 -7.87 -13.64
C ALA A 3 -26.72 -7.16 -13.72
N PRO A 4 -25.81 -7.57 -14.62
CA PRO A 4 -24.49 -6.94 -14.75
C PRO A 4 -24.54 -5.43 -15.05
N GLU A 5 -25.57 -4.97 -15.75
CA GLU A 5 -25.78 -3.58 -16.15
C GLU A 5 -26.48 -2.75 -15.07
N ASP A 6 -27.04 -3.40 -14.03
CA ASP A 6 -27.66 -2.69 -12.93
C ASP A 6 -26.63 -1.84 -12.18
N VAL A 7 -27.08 -0.69 -11.68
CA VAL A 7 -26.27 0.21 -10.87
C VAL A 7 -25.88 -0.47 -9.57
N ALA A 8 -24.58 -0.62 -9.34
CA ALA A 8 -24.03 -1.17 -8.11
C ALA A 8 -23.76 -0.07 -7.07
N VAL A 9 -23.07 1.00 -7.48
CA VAL A 9 -22.70 2.11 -6.58
C VAL A 9 -22.67 3.44 -7.34
N ILE A 10 -22.85 4.53 -6.60
CA ILE A 10 -22.59 5.89 -7.08
C ILE A 10 -21.44 6.47 -6.27
N MET A 11 -20.32 6.79 -6.94
CA MET A 11 -19.14 7.35 -6.30
C MET A 11 -18.96 8.82 -6.64
N TYR A 12 -18.92 9.67 -5.62
CA TYR A 12 -18.70 11.09 -5.81
C TYR A 12 -17.22 11.42 -5.97
N THR A 13 -16.91 12.27 -6.95
CA THR A 13 -15.55 12.78 -7.20
C THR A 13 -15.56 14.30 -7.18
N SER A 14 -14.51 14.93 -6.65
CA SER A 14 -14.46 16.39 -6.43
C SER A 14 -14.53 17.20 -7.73
N GLY A 15 -14.14 16.62 -8.88
CA GLY A 15 -14.14 17.31 -10.17
C GLY A 15 -13.28 18.59 -10.19
N THR A 16 -13.09 19.19 -11.36
CA THR A 16 -12.39 20.49 -11.49
C THR A 16 -13.32 21.69 -11.23
N THR A 17 -14.64 21.45 -11.18
CA THR A 17 -15.69 22.48 -11.14
C THR A 17 -16.20 22.80 -9.72
N GLY A 18 -15.57 22.28 -8.66
CA GLY A 18 -15.90 22.53 -7.26
C GLY A 18 -17.11 21.76 -6.72
N MET A 19 -18.11 21.46 -7.55
CA MET A 19 -19.25 20.61 -7.19
C MET A 19 -18.96 19.13 -7.46
N PRO A 20 -19.06 18.25 -6.44
CA PRO A 20 -18.84 16.82 -6.64
C PRO A 20 -19.83 16.19 -7.62
N LYS A 21 -19.32 15.35 -8.53
CA LYS A 21 -20.13 14.62 -9.51
C LYS A 21 -20.23 13.15 -9.11
N GLY A 22 -21.45 12.62 -9.10
CA GLY A 22 -21.74 11.21 -8.85
C GLY A 22 -21.50 10.37 -10.10
N VAL A 23 -20.49 9.50 -10.06
CA VAL A 23 -20.20 8.52 -11.12
C VAL A 23 -21.04 7.28 -10.84
N VAL A 24 -21.93 6.95 -11.76
CA VAL A 24 -22.75 5.73 -11.71
C VAL A 24 -21.90 4.56 -12.20
N ILE A 25 -21.75 3.52 -11.37
CA ILE A 25 -20.91 2.36 -11.66
C ILE A 25 -21.78 1.11 -11.61
N SER A 26 -21.76 0.32 -12.68
CA SER A 26 -22.50 -0.94 -12.77
C SER A 26 -21.79 -2.08 -12.04
N HIS A 27 -22.52 -3.18 -11.80
CA HIS A 27 -21.91 -4.42 -11.29
C HIS A 27 -20.79 -4.94 -12.20
N SER A 28 -20.99 -4.94 -13.52
CA SER A 28 -19.99 -5.37 -14.50
C SER A 28 -18.70 -4.54 -14.42
N ASN A 29 -18.80 -3.22 -14.24
CA ASN A 29 -17.63 -2.34 -14.10
C ASN A 29 -16.79 -2.72 -12.87
N ILE A 30 -17.42 -2.96 -11.72
CA ILE A 30 -16.70 -3.35 -10.50
C ILE A 30 -16.01 -4.70 -10.70
N VAL A 31 -16.71 -5.69 -11.26
CA VAL A 31 -16.15 -7.03 -11.49
C VAL A 31 -14.94 -6.98 -12.44
N HIS A 32 -15.02 -6.21 -13.53
CA HIS A 32 -13.87 -6.03 -14.43
C HIS A 32 -12.67 -5.40 -13.72
N ALA A 33 -12.90 -4.39 -12.87
CA ALA A 33 -11.82 -3.76 -12.10
C ALA A 33 -11.21 -4.73 -11.07
N VAL A 34 -12.04 -5.54 -10.40
CA VAL A 34 -11.59 -6.56 -9.44
C VAL A 34 -10.73 -7.62 -10.11
N VAL A 35 -11.14 -8.13 -11.27
CA VAL A 35 -10.37 -9.13 -12.02
C VAL A 35 -9.03 -8.55 -12.49
N GLY A 36 -9.03 -7.34 -13.07
CA GLY A 36 -7.79 -6.68 -13.46
C GLY A 36 -6.86 -6.40 -12.28
N CYS A 37 -7.41 -5.98 -11.14
CA CYS A 37 -6.65 -5.77 -9.91
C CYS A 37 -6.00 -7.06 -9.40
N LYS A 38 -6.77 -8.16 -9.38
CA LYS A 38 -6.26 -9.50 -9.03
C LYS A 38 -5.08 -9.89 -9.92
N ASP A 39 -5.22 -9.77 -11.24
CA ASP A 39 -4.18 -10.19 -12.18
C ASP A 39 -2.89 -9.38 -11.99
N CYS A 40 -3.03 -8.07 -11.75
CA CYS A 40 -1.90 -7.22 -11.36
C CYS A 40 -1.25 -7.68 -10.05
N LEU A 41 -2.03 -7.95 -9.00
CA LEU A 41 -1.49 -8.41 -7.71
C LEU A 41 -0.75 -9.73 -7.84
N LEU A 42 -1.32 -10.71 -8.55
CA LEU A 42 -0.71 -12.03 -8.77
C LEU A 42 0.65 -11.93 -9.47
N THR A 43 0.85 -10.93 -10.32
CA THR A 43 2.14 -10.69 -11.00
C THR A 43 3.26 -10.32 -10.03
N TYR A 44 2.94 -9.69 -8.91
CA TYR A 44 3.91 -9.20 -7.92
C TYR A 44 3.96 -10.05 -6.64
N LEU A 45 3.07 -11.03 -6.49
CA LEU A 45 3.06 -11.95 -5.35
C LEU A 45 4.06 -13.09 -5.58
N PRO A 46 4.99 -13.32 -4.63
CA PRO A 46 6.11 -14.25 -4.84
C PRO A 46 5.68 -15.72 -4.97
N ASP A 47 4.53 -16.08 -4.41
CA ASP A 47 3.95 -17.43 -4.48
C ASP A 47 2.86 -17.56 -5.55
N GLY A 48 2.55 -16.48 -6.26
CA GLY A 48 1.50 -16.42 -7.28
C GLY A 48 0.11 -16.72 -6.74
N LYS A 49 -0.15 -16.48 -5.44
CA LYS A 49 -1.44 -16.78 -4.80
C LYS A 49 -1.85 -15.61 -3.91
N MET A 50 -3.15 -15.30 -3.85
CA MET A 50 -3.66 -14.27 -2.93
C MET A 50 -3.92 -14.84 -1.52
N ALA A 51 -4.36 -16.09 -1.40
CA ALA A 51 -4.71 -16.68 -0.11
C ALA A 51 -3.49 -16.76 0.82
N GLY A 52 -3.67 -16.37 2.08
CA GLY A 52 -2.59 -16.34 3.08
C GLY A 52 -1.85 -15.00 3.18
N HIS A 53 -2.13 -14.06 2.28
CA HIS A 53 -1.68 -12.67 2.40
C HIS A 53 -2.55 -11.86 3.36
N VAL A 54 -1.96 -10.78 3.88
CA VAL A 54 -2.61 -9.80 4.75
C VAL A 54 -2.53 -8.44 4.06
N PHE A 55 -3.69 -7.83 3.80
CA PHE A 55 -3.83 -6.52 3.20
C PHE A 55 -4.12 -5.46 4.26
N GLN A 56 -3.36 -4.36 4.25
CA GLN A 56 -3.67 -3.18 5.07
C GLN A 56 -4.65 -2.28 4.32
N ALA A 57 -5.93 -2.38 4.67
CA ALA A 57 -6.95 -1.45 4.23
C ALA A 57 -6.84 -0.18 5.08
N TYR A 58 -6.56 0.96 4.46
CA TYR A 58 -6.42 2.22 5.18
C TYR A 58 -6.94 3.42 4.40
N LEU A 59 -7.32 3.26 3.14
CA LEU A 59 -7.96 4.33 2.38
C LEU A 59 -9.48 4.29 2.66
N PRO A 60 -10.20 5.40 2.46
CA PRO A 60 -11.65 5.39 2.58
C PRO A 60 -12.28 4.48 1.51
N LEU A 61 -13.28 3.68 1.89
CA LEU A 61 -14.04 2.84 0.95
C LEU A 61 -14.77 3.65 -0.14
N ALA A 62 -15.01 4.94 0.10
CA ALA A 62 -15.52 5.88 -0.89
C ALA A 62 -14.57 6.09 -2.08
N HIS A 63 -13.31 5.66 -1.98
CA HIS A 63 -12.33 5.70 -3.06
C HIS A 63 -12.35 4.38 -3.84
N ILE A 64 -12.57 4.44 -5.16
CA ILE A 64 -12.71 3.26 -6.03
C ILE A 64 -11.56 2.25 -5.88
N MET A 65 -10.32 2.75 -5.72
CA MET A 65 -9.14 1.89 -5.52
C MET A 65 -9.26 1.03 -4.27
N GLU A 66 -9.74 1.56 -3.14
CA GLU A 66 -9.87 0.78 -1.90
C GLU A 66 -10.99 -0.25 -2.05
N MET A 67 -12.15 0.16 -2.59
CA MET A 67 -13.28 -0.74 -2.78
C MET A 67 -12.91 -1.93 -3.67
N VAL A 68 -12.27 -1.68 -4.82
CA VAL A 68 -11.87 -2.74 -5.75
C VAL A 68 -10.85 -3.68 -5.10
N LEU A 69 -9.87 -3.14 -4.40
CA LEU A 69 -8.81 -3.90 -3.76
C LEU A 69 -9.34 -4.74 -2.60
N GLU A 70 -10.20 -4.17 -1.77
CA GLU A 70 -10.84 -4.88 -0.65
C GLU A 70 -11.75 -6.01 -1.17
N ILE A 71 -12.54 -5.77 -2.22
CA ILE A 71 -13.35 -6.83 -2.85
C ILE A 71 -12.44 -7.93 -3.43
N ALA A 72 -11.35 -7.56 -4.11
CA ALA A 72 -10.39 -8.54 -4.65
C ALA A 72 -9.75 -9.39 -3.54
N CYS A 73 -9.35 -8.75 -2.44
CA CYS A 73 -8.78 -9.40 -1.28
C CYS A 73 -9.78 -10.35 -0.60
N LEU A 74 -10.98 -9.87 -0.27
CA LEU A 74 -12.01 -10.66 0.41
C LEU A 74 -12.47 -11.85 -0.44
N SER A 75 -12.65 -11.66 -1.76
CA SER A 75 -13.07 -12.73 -2.67
C SER A 75 -12.01 -13.84 -2.87
N HIS A 76 -10.76 -13.61 -2.46
CA HIS A 76 -9.65 -14.57 -2.64
C HIS A 76 -9.00 -15.00 -1.32
N GLY A 77 -9.66 -14.78 -0.18
CA GLY A 77 -9.20 -15.27 1.13
C GLY A 77 -7.98 -14.52 1.69
N VAL A 78 -7.79 -13.25 1.29
CA VAL A 78 -6.83 -12.33 1.92
C VAL A 78 -7.44 -11.79 3.21
N ILE A 79 -6.64 -11.67 4.26
CA ILE A 79 -7.07 -11.05 5.52
C ILE A 79 -6.93 -9.53 5.39
N CYS A 80 -8.01 -8.78 5.58
CA CYS A 80 -7.97 -7.31 5.58
C CYS A 80 -7.84 -6.79 7.02
N GLY A 81 -6.81 -5.98 7.29
CA GLY A 81 -6.71 -5.21 8.53
C GLY A 81 -6.98 -3.74 8.26
N TYR A 82 -7.93 -3.16 8.99
CA TYR A 82 -8.36 -1.79 8.82
C TYR A 82 -7.49 -0.83 9.65
N GLY A 83 -7.08 0.28 9.05
CA GLY A 83 -6.30 1.34 9.67
C GLY A 83 -6.71 2.71 9.16
N ASN A 84 -5.98 3.74 9.56
CA ASN A 84 -6.22 5.11 9.10
C ASN A 84 -4.93 5.72 8.55
N PRO A 85 -4.97 6.55 7.49
CA PRO A 85 -3.77 7.18 6.94
C PRO A 85 -3.01 8.03 7.97
N HIS A 86 -3.71 8.50 9.02
CA HIS A 86 -3.14 9.31 10.10
C HIS A 86 -2.62 8.49 11.29
N THR A 87 -2.80 7.16 11.31
CA THR A 87 -2.28 6.24 12.33
C THR A 87 -1.41 5.12 11.75
N LEU A 88 -1.27 5.08 10.43
CA LEU A 88 -0.57 4.03 9.69
C LEU A 88 0.88 3.80 10.15
N THR A 89 1.62 4.89 10.38
CA THR A 89 3.03 4.85 10.79
C THR A 89 3.21 5.51 12.16
N PRO A 90 4.30 5.22 12.90
CA PRO A 90 4.55 5.81 14.22
C PRO A 90 4.61 7.34 14.26
N ALA A 91 4.79 8.00 13.10
CA ALA A 91 4.77 9.46 12.96
C ALA A 91 3.36 10.02 12.66
N GLY A 92 2.33 9.17 12.74
CA GLY A 92 0.95 9.53 12.45
C GLY A 92 0.39 10.56 13.43
N VAL A 93 -0.23 11.61 12.90
CA VAL A 93 -0.77 12.75 13.67
C VAL A 93 -1.97 12.39 14.56
N LYS A 94 -2.60 11.24 14.37
CA LYS A 94 -3.75 10.77 15.16
C LYS A 94 -3.45 9.56 16.03
N LEU A 95 -2.17 9.17 16.17
CA LEU A 95 -1.78 8.11 17.10
C LEU A 95 -2.01 8.56 18.54
N LYS A 96 -2.59 7.67 19.35
CA LYS A 96 -2.79 7.92 20.78
C LYS A 96 -1.44 8.14 21.45
N THR A 97 -1.29 9.27 22.15
CA THR A 97 -0.09 9.63 22.90
C THR A 97 0.34 8.49 23.82
N GLY A 98 1.60 8.08 23.74
CA GLY A 98 2.17 6.93 24.46
C GLY A 98 2.14 5.61 23.69
N THR A 99 1.49 5.56 22.51
CA THR A 99 1.55 4.39 21.62
C THR A 99 2.75 4.53 20.68
N CYS A 100 3.67 3.57 20.70
CA CYS A 100 4.90 3.62 19.91
C CYS A 100 4.81 2.91 18.55
N GLN A 101 3.69 2.25 18.26
CA GLN A 101 3.50 1.44 17.05
C GLN A 101 2.32 1.96 16.23
N GLY A 102 2.50 2.10 14.92
CA GLY A 102 1.42 2.41 13.97
C GLY A 102 0.66 1.16 13.52
N ASP A 103 -0.43 1.35 12.79
CA ASP A 103 -1.30 0.26 12.32
C ASP A 103 -0.52 -0.77 11.50
N ALA A 104 0.33 -0.33 10.56
CA ALA A 104 1.09 -1.22 9.70
C ALA A 104 2.11 -2.06 10.48
N ALA A 105 2.77 -1.47 11.49
CA ALA A 105 3.71 -2.17 12.35
C ALA A 105 3.01 -3.24 13.21
N THR A 106 1.75 -2.99 13.58
CA THR A 106 0.91 -3.89 14.38
C THR A 106 0.37 -5.04 13.54
N LEU A 107 -0.21 -4.73 12.37
CA LEU A 107 -0.83 -5.71 11.48
C LEU A 107 0.22 -6.58 10.76
N ARG A 108 1.39 -6.02 10.46
CA ARG A 108 2.45 -6.64 9.64
C ARG A 108 1.92 -7.11 8.28
N PRO A 109 1.35 -6.20 7.47
CA PRO A 109 0.76 -6.56 6.19
C PRO A 109 1.81 -7.11 5.22
N THR A 110 1.36 -7.98 4.32
CA THR A 110 2.14 -8.41 3.14
C THR A 110 1.76 -7.64 1.89
N LEU A 111 0.57 -7.03 1.88
CA LEU A 111 0.03 -6.25 0.78
C LEU A 111 -0.32 -4.86 1.26
N MET A 112 0.18 -3.84 0.57
CA MET A 112 -0.18 -2.45 0.75
C MET A 112 -0.20 -1.78 -0.62
N VAL A 113 -1.22 -0.96 -0.87
CA VAL A 113 -1.26 -0.07 -2.02
C VAL A 113 -1.03 1.35 -1.53
N PHE A 114 -0.21 2.10 -2.26
CA PHE A 114 0.16 3.45 -1.88
C PHE A 114 -0.37 4.47 -2.87
N ALA A 115 -1.14 5.43 -2.38
CA ALA A 115 -1.39 6.68 -3.10
C ALA A 115 -0.12 7.56 -3.07
N PRO A 116 0.13 8.42 -4.08
CA PRO A 116 1.31 9.29 -4.11
C PRO A 116 1.52 10.10 -2.83
N ALA A 117 0.45 10.71 -2.31
CA ALA A 117 0.50 11.49 -1.07
C ALA A 117 0.91 10.67 0.18
N ILE A 118 0.75 9.35 0.16
CA ILE A 118 1.22 8.47 1.24
C ILE A 118 2.68 8.13 1.03
N LEU A 119 3.12 7.87 -0.21
CA LEU A 119 4.53 7.67 -0.52
C LEU A 119 5.37 8.87 -0.09
N ASP A 120 4.88 10.09 -0.31
CA ASP A 120 5.55 11.32 0.14
C ASP A 120 5.78 11.32 1.66
N LYS A 121 4.77 10.92 2.43
CA LYS A 121 4.88 10.82 3.90
C LYS A 121 5.87 9.74 4.32
N VAL A 122 5.84 8.58 3.66
CA VAL A 122 6.77 7.48 3.89
C VAL A 122 8.19 7.96 3.59
N GLN A 123 8.41 8.68 2.50
CA GLN A 123 9.71 9.24 2.11
C GLN A 123 10.24 10.25 3.12
N VAL A 124 9.41 11.17 3.61
CA VAL A 124 9.79 12.14 4.66
C VAL A 124 10.20 11.41 5.94
N ALA A 125 9.41 10.42 6.38
CA ALA A 125 9.73 9.62 7.57
C ALA A 125 11.03 8.81 7.40
N LEU A 126 11.25 8.27 6.21
CA LEU A 126 12.48 7.57 5.82
C LEU A 126 13.70 8.49 5.92
N ASN A 127 13.63 9.66 5.28
CA ASN A 127 14.72 10.63 5.24
C ASN A 127 15.08 11.12 6.65
N ALA A 128 14.09 11.38 7.51
CA ALA A 128 14.34 11.74 8.90
C ALA A 128 15.12 10.63 9.65
N LYS A 129 14.73 9.36 9.45
CA LYS A 129 15.38 8.20 10.09
C LYS A 129 16.80 7.95 9.58
N ILE A 130 17.04 8.18 8.28
CA ILE A 130 18.35 8.03 7.66
C ILE A 130 19.29 9.15 8.10
N SER A 131 18.83 10.40 8.12
CA SER A 131 19.62 11.55 8.58
C SER A 131 20.04 11.42 10.05
N ALA A 132 19.22 10.78 10.89
CA ALA A 132 19.55 10.47 12.28
C ALA A 132 20.53 9.29 12.44
N SER A 133 20.85 8.56 11.37
CA SER A 133 21.74 7.39 11.39
C SER A 133 23.20 7.78 11.10
N SER A 134 24.15 6.91 11.47
CA SER A 134 25.59 7.13 11.23
C SER A 134 25.93 7.32 9.75
N PRO A 135 26.99 8.10 9.40
CA PRO A 135 27.38 8.35 8.00
C PRO A 135 27.58 7.08 7.16
N ILE A 136 28.10 6.01 7.75
CA ILE A 136 28.30 4.72 7.09
C ILE A 136 26.96 4.12 6.64
N VAL A 137 25.93 4.16 7.50
CA VAL A 137 24.59 3.66 7.19
C VAL A 137 23.92 4.51 6.11
N GLN A 138 24.14 5.82 6.11
CA GLN A 138 23.62 6.71 5.06
C GLN A 138 24.23 6.38 3.68
N THR A 139 25.55 6.15 3.62
CA THR A 139 26.22 5.75 2.38
C THR A 139 25.76 4.37 1.90
N LEU A 140 25.64 3.40 2.81
CA LEU A 140 25.12 2.07 2.48
C LEU A 140 23.67 2.13 1.97
N PHE A 141 22.83 3.01 2.52
CA PHE A 141 21.47 3.22 2.02
C PHE A 141 21.47 3.75 0.59
N LYS A 142 22.30 4.76 0.29
CA LYS A 142 22.44 5.32 -1.06
C LYS A 142 22.91 4.28 -2.07
N TRP A 143 23.90 3.45 -1.71
CA TRP A 143 24.36 2.36 -2.58
C TRP A 143 23.30 1.28 -2.76
N GLY A 144 22.55 0.96 -1.70
CA GLY A 144 21.42 0.02 -1.79
C GLY A 144 20.31 0.50 -2.71
N LEU A 145 19.96 1.80 -2.65
CA LEU A 145 19.00 2.42 -3.58
C LEU A 145 19.48 2.35 -5.03
N ALA A 146 20.72 2.78 -5.31
CA ALA A 146 21.28 2.74 -6.66
C ALA A 146 21.34 1.31 -7.23
N ALA A 147 21.66 0.31 -6.38
CA ALA A 147 21.61 -1.10 -6.78
C ALA A 147 20.17 -1.57 -7.07
N GLY A 148 19.20 -1.12 -6.28
CA GLY A 148 17.77 -1.40 -6.51
C GLY A 148 17.26 -0.78 -7.81
N GLU A 149 17.63 0.46 -8.12
CA GLU A 149 17.30 1.13 -9.39
C GLU A 149 17.91 0.40 -10.59
N SER A 150 19.18 -0.04 -10.49
CA SER A 150 19.83 -0.81 -11.54
C SER A 150 19.15 -2.17 -11.77
N ASN A 151 18.69 -2.82 -10.70
CA ASN A 151 17.91 -4.07 -10.79
C ASN A 151 16.55 -3.82 -11.42
N PHE A 152 15.86 -2.74 -11.03
CA PHE A 152 14.56 -2.37 -11.58
C PHE A 152 14.63 -2.13 -13.09
N ALA A 153 15.69 -1.46 -13.57
CA ALA A 153 15.95 -1.28 -15.00
C ALA A 153 16.14 -2.60 -15.78
N LYS A 154 16.48 -3.69 -15.08
CA LYS A 154 16.62 -5.06 -15.64
C LYS A 154 15.38 -5.92 -15.44
N GLY A 155 14.28 -5.35 -14.92
CA GLY A 155 13.05 -6.09 -14.58
C GLY A 155 13.14 -6.90 -13.28
N ILE A 156 14.18 -6.69 -12.47
CA ILE A 156 14.36 -7.37 -11.17
C ILE A 156 13.85 -6.45 -10.06
N VAL A 157 12.97 -6.97 -9.21
CA VAL A 157 12.38 -6.18 -8.11
C VAL A 157 13.32 -6.18 -6.90
N GLY A 158 13.70 -4.98 -6.45
CA GLY A 158 14.40 -4.75 -5.19
C GLY A 158 15.93 -4.78 -5.26
N ALA A 159 16.56 -4.37 -4.15
CA ALA A 159 18.01 -4.38 -3.98
C ALA A 159 18.51 -5.79 -3.63
N PRO A 160 19.82 -6.09 -3.84
CA PRO A 160 20.43 -7.34 -3.40
C PRO A 160 20.16 -7.68 -1.93
N TRP A 161 20.04 -8.97 -1.63
CA TRP A 161 19.57 -9.49 -0.33
C TRP A 161 20.31 -8.95 0.90
N TYR A 162 21.61 -8.62 0.76
CA TYR A 162 22.42 -8.12 1.87
C TYR A 162 22.08 -6.68 2.25
N TYR A 163 21.69 -5.82 1.30
CA TYR A 163 21.19 -4.48 1.61
C TYR A 163 19.86 -4.54 2.38
N ASN A 164 19.01 -5.54 2.06
CA ASN A 164 17.77 -5.76 2.80
C ASN A 164 18.03 -6.07 4.27
N LYS A 165 18.99 -6.95 4.58
CA LYS A 165 19.35 -7.30 5.96
C LYS A 165 19.94 -6.14 6.76
N ILE A 166 20.78 -5.31 6.13
CA ILE A 166 21.59 -4.31 6.83
C ILE A 166 20.86 -2.98 6.97
N VAL A 167 20.13 -2.54 5.93
CA VAL A 167 19.58 -1.19 5.86
C VAL A 167 18.06 -1.19 5.74
N PHE A 168 17.49 -1.95 4.80
CA PHE A 168 16.05 -1.87 4.53
C PHE A 168 15.18 -2.53 5.60
N LYS A 169 15.70 -3.47 6.40
CA LYS A 169 14.94 -4.07 7.53
C LYS A 169 14.39 -3.03 8.50
N LYS A 170 15.16 -1.97 8.79
CA LYS A 170 14.72 -0.87 9.69
C LYS A 170 13.64 0.02 9.06
N VAL A 171 13.61 0.07 7.73
CA VAL A 171 12.63 0.83 6.94
C VAL A 171 11.35 0.01 6.79
N GLN A 172 11.48 -1.26 6.39
CA GLN A 172 10.38 -2.21 6.28
C GLN A 172 9.64 -2.36 7.61
N ALA A 173 10.35 -2.32 8.75
CA ALA A 173 9.73 -2.33 10.07
C ALA A 173 8.73 -1.18 10.33
N LEU A 174 8.84 -0.05 9.62
CA LEU A 174 7.85 1.04 9.70
C LEU A 174 6.52 0.67 9.03
N LEU A 175 6.55 -0.29 8.09
CA LEU A 175 5.42 -0.74 7.28
C LEU A 175 5.01 -2.19 7.61
N GLY A 176 5.47 -2.75 8.73
CA GLY A 176 5.11 -4.11 9.16
C GLY A 176 6.25 -5.13 9.16
N GLY A 177 7.28 -4.92 8.34
CA GLY A 177 8.54 -5.66 8.42
C GLY A 177 8.48 -7.14 8.02
N ARG A 178 7.44 -7.56 7.29
CA ARG A 178 7.27 -8.91 6.79
C ARG A 178 7.79 -9.07 5.36
#